data_AF-A0A6J4Y4C9-F1
#
_entry.id   AF-A0A6J4Y4C9-F1
#
_cell.length_a   1.000
_cell.length_b   1.000
_cell.length_c   1.000
_cell.angle_alpha   90.00
_cell.angle_beta   90.00
_cell.angle_gamma   90.00
#
_symmetry.space_group_name_H-M   'P 1'
#
loop_
_entity.id
_entity.type
_entity.pdbx_description
1 polymer ?
#
loop_
_entity_poly.entity_id
_entity_poly.type
_entity_poly.pdbx_seq_one_letter_code
_entity_poly.pdbx_strand_id
1 'polypeptide(L)'
;MSHWMFNCQETSKKVSKSMDQNLPLPERMMIAAHLWMCKYCRRLKDQMLMLRNALRLTDLAGEDKDRSPTLPSAARRRIELSIKKLYSDSVE
;
A
#
# COMPACT_ATOMS: atom_id res chain seq x y z
N MET A 1 -19.19 -0.80 20.01
CA MET A 1 -17.92 -0.88 20.76
C MET A 1 -16.98 -1.80 20.00
N SER A 2 -15.89 -1.25 19.50
CA SER A 2 -15.02 -1.92 18.52
C SER A 2 -14.17 -3.00 19.21
N HIS A 3 -14.63 -4.24 19.19
CA HIS A 3 -13.92 -5.41 19.76
C HIS A 3 -12.73 -5.88 18.88
N TRP A 4 -12.27 -4.99 18.02
CA TRP A 4 -11.21 -5.21 17.02
C TRP A 4 -9.87 -5.58 17.66
N MET A 5 -9.61 -5.07 18.87
CA MET A 5 -8.37 -5.32 19.62
C MET A 5 -8.17 -6.80 19.98
N PHE A 6 -9.23 -7.61 19.98
CA PHE A 6 -9.18 -9.05 20.25
C PHE A 6 -9.45 -9.91 19.01
N ASN A 7 -9.71 -9.29 17.85
CA ASN A 7 -9.97 -10.03 16.62
C ASN A 7 -8.73 -10.04 15.72
N CYS A 8 -8.03 -11.18 15.71
CA CYS A 8 -6.86 -11.39 14.85
C CYS A 8 -7.20 -11.27 13.35
N GLN A 9 -8.41 -11.65 12.93
CA GLN A 9 -8.84 -11.59 11.52
C GLN A 9 -9.04 -10.16 11.04
N GLU A 10 -9.68 -9.33 11.85
CA GLU A 10 -9.81 -7.93 11.48
C GLU A 10 -8.45 -7.22 11.62
N THR A 11 -7.60 -7.65 12.56
CA THR A 11 -6.27 -7.06 12.73
C THR A 11 -5.38 -7.34 11.52
N SER A 12 -5.38 -8.57 11.00
CA SER A 12 -4.66 -8.91 9.77
C SER A 12 -5.10 -8.07 8.58
N LYS A 13 -6.41 -7.78 8.44
CA LYS A 13 -6.93 -6.88 7.41
C LYS A 13 -6.38 -5.47 7.54
N LYS A 14 -6.34 -4.87 8.74
CA LYS A 14 -5.77 -3.53 8.88
C LYS A 14 -4.24 -3.51 8.78
N VAL A 15 -3.55 -4.59 9.17
CA VAL A 15 -2.11 -4.74 8.91
C VAL A 15 -1.87 -4.70 7.41
N SER A 16 -2.61 -5.47 6.60
CA SER A 16 -2.51 -5.40 5.13
C SER A 16 -2.81 -3.98 4.62
N LYS A 17 -3.91 -3.37 5.08
CA LYS A 17 -4.28 -1.99 4.70
C LYS A 17 -3.19 -0.98 5.04
N SER A 18 -2.48 -1.17 6.16
CA SER A 18 -1.35 -0.32 6.59
C SER A 18 -0.13 -0.42 5.68
N MET A 19 0.01 -1.52 4.95
CA MET A 19 1.13 -1.76 4.04
C MET A 19 0.88 -1.13 2.66
N ASP A 20 -0.39 -1.00 2.27
CA ASP A 20 -0.82 -0.43 0.99
C ASP A 20 -1.16 1.07 1.09
N GLN A 21 -1.71 1.51 2.22
CA GLN A 21 -2.20 2.87 2.44
C GLN A 21 -1.63 3.47 3.72
N ASN A 22 -1.47 4.80 3.72
CA ASN A 22 -1.14 5.53 4.94
C ASN A 22 -2.35 5.57 5.88
N LEU A 23 -2.36 4.70 6.87
CA LEU A 23 -3.33 4.76 7.97
C LEU A 23 -3.02 5.93 8.91
N PRO A 24 -4.06 6.56 9.50
CA PRO A 24 -3.88 7.57 10.53
C PRO A 24 -3.11 7.01 11.74
N LEU A 25 -2.27 7.86 12.35
CA LEU A 25 -1.39 7.52 13.48
C LEU A 25 -2.06 6.73 14.63
N PRO A 26 -3.28 7.06 15.11
CA PRO A 26 -3.91 6.29 16.19
C PRO A 26 -4.18 4.83 15.82
N GLU A 27 -4.54 4.55 14.56
CA GLU A 27 -4.76 3.18 14.11
C GLU A 27 -3.46 2.38 14.07
N ARG A 28 -2.34 3.03 13.72
CA ARG A 28 -1.01 2.39 13.76
C ARG A 28 -0.61 1.99 15.18
N MET A 29 -0.89 2.84 16.17
CA MET A 29 -0.59 2.54 17.57
C MET A 29 -1.41 1.35 18.08
N MET A 30 -2.70 1.27 17.72
CA MET A 30 -3.53 0.12 18.07
C MET A 30 -3.06 -1.18 17.41
N ILE A 31 -2.66 -1.14 16.13
CA ILE A 31 -2.04 -2.29 15.45
C ILE A 31 -0.78 -2.72 16.20
N ALA A 32 0.09 -1.77 16.56
CA ALA A 32 1.33 -2.07 17.28
C ALA A 32 1.07 -2.75 18.63
N ALA A 33 0.08 -2.27 19.40
CA ALA A 33 -0.33 -2.90 20.64
C ALA A 33 -0.78 -4.36 20.42
N HIS A 34 -1.62 -4.61 19.40
CA HIS A 34 -2.08 -5.97 19.09
C HIS A 34 -0.93 -6.90 18.66
N LEU A 35 -0.01 -6.41 17.83
CA LEU A 35 1.17 -7.18 17.39
C LEU A 35 2.10 -7.52 18.56
N TRP A 36 2.10 -6.71 19.61
CA TRP A 36 2.88 -6.97 20.82
C TRP A 36 2.27 -8.10 21.66
N MET A 37 0.95 -8.14 21.79
CA MET A 37 0.23 -9.18 22.55
C MET A 37 -0.01 -10.48 21.74
N CYS A 38 -0.08 -10.42 20.41
CA CYS A 38 -0.41 -11.57 19.56
C CYS A 38 0.78 -12.00 18.67
N LYS A 39 1.41 -13.12 19.05
CA LYS A 39 2.53 -13.72 18.30
C LYS A 39 2.15 -14.11 16.86
N TYR A 40 0.92 -14.54 16.62
CA TYR A 40 0.45 -14.94 15.28
C TYR A 40 0.37 -13.75 14.33
N CYS A 41 -0.24 -12.64 14.76
CA CYS A 41 -0.33 -11.42 13.97
C CYS A 41 1.06 -10.80 13.73
N ARG A 42 1.97 -10.91 14.70
CA ARG A 42 3.38 -10.54 14.51
C ARG A 42 4.05 -11.36 13.41
N ARG A 43 3.92 -12.69 13.46
CA ARG A 43 4.49 -13.58 12.43
C ARG A 43 3.94 -13.29 11.03
N LEU A 44 2.63 -13.02 10.92
CA LEU A 44 2.00 -12.62 9.66
C LEU A 44 2.65 -11.36 9.09
N LYS A 45 2.80 -10.32 9.93
CA LYS A 45 3.45 -9.06 9.52
C LYS A 45 4.87 -9.31 9.03
N ASP A 46 5.63 -10.13 9.75
CA ASP A 46 7.02 -10.44 9.38
C ASP A 46 7.07 -11.19 8.04
N GLN A 47 6.18 -12.16 7.80
CA GLN A 47 6.06 -12.86 6.51
C GLN A 47 5.73 -11.91 5.36
N MET A 48 4.79 -10.98 5.56
CA MET A 48 4.44 -9.98 4.55
C MET A 48 5.62 -9.04 4.25
N LEU A 49 6.38 -8.63 5.27
CA LEU A 49 7.58 -7.82 5.10
C LEU A 49 8.69 -8.59 4.36
N MET A 50 8.89 -9.86 4.68
CA MET A 50 9.83 -10.72 3.97
C MET A 50 9.47 -10.82 2.48
N LEU A 51 8.20 -11.07 2.15
CA LEU A 51 7.73 -11.14 0.77
C LEU A 51 7.96 -9.81 0.04
N ARG A 52 7.61 -8.68 0.67
CA ARG A 52 7.80 -7.35 0.09
C ARG A 52 9.28 -7.03 -0.15
N ASN A 53 10.15 -7.39 0.78
CA ASN A 53 11.58 -7.19 0.64
C ASN A 53 12.17 -8.09 -0.44
N ALA A 54 11.74 -9.35 -0.53
CA ALA A 54 12.15 -10.26 -1.60
C ALA A 54 11.75 -9.72 -2.98
N LEU A 55 10.51 -9.24 -3.13
CA LEU A 55 10.03 -8.63 -4.38
C LEU A 55 10.78 -7.34 -4.75
N ARG A 56 11.15 -6.52 -3.77
CA ARG A 56 11.99 -5.33 -3.99
C ARG A 56 13.43 -5.69 -4.35
N LEU A 57 13.98 -6.75 -3.74
CA LEU A 57 15.31 -7.24 -4.07
C LEU A 57 15.35 -7.81 -5.50
N THR A 58 14.30 -8.48 -5.97
CA THR A 58 14.21 -8.93 -7.36
C THR A 58 14.10 -7.76 -8.35
N ASP A 59 13.37 -6.69 -8.00
CA ASP A 59 13.32 -5.45 -8.79
C ASP A 59 14.71 -4.78 -8.89
N LEU A 60 15.57 -4.96 -7.89
CA LEU A 60 16.93 -4.42 -7.85
C LEU A 60 18.00 -5.36 -8.43
N ALA A 61 17.77 -6.68 -8.45
CA ALA A 61 18.79 -7.69 -8.76
C ALA A 61 18.89 -8.06 -10.25
N GLY A 62 17.96 -7.62 -11.10
CA GLY A 62 18.07 -7.87 -12.52
C GLY A 62 16.84 -7.40 -13.27
N GLU A 63 16.92 -6.18 -13.82
CA GLU A 63 16.51 -5.82 -15.19
C GLU A 63 16.48 -4.29 -15.31
N ASP A 64 17.42 -3.75 -16.09
CA ASP A 64 17.31 -2.50 -16.83
C ASP A 64 17.14 -1.17 -16.05
N LYS A 65 18.26 -0.46 -15.88
CA LYS A 65 18.31 0.94 -15.38
C LYS A 65 17.56 1.96 -16.26
N ASP A 66 16.97 1.55 -17.39
CA ASP A 66 16.21 2.39 -18.33
C ASP A 66 14.69 2.18 -18.23
N ARG A 67 14.20 1.19 -17.46
CA ARG A 67 12.76 1.00 -17.21
C ARG A 67 12.28 1.76 -15.98
N SER A 68 12.36 3.09 -16.02
CA SER A 68 11.22 3.82 -15.47
C SER A 68 10.02 3.46 -16.36
N PRO A 69 8.93 2.83 -15.86
CA PRO A 69 7.76 2.52 -16.67
C PRO A 69 7.14 3.82 -17.16
N THR A 70 7.68 4.34 -18.26
CA THR A 70 7.24 5.58 -18.86
C THR A 70 6.03 5.23 -19.67
N LEU A 71 4.93 5.93 -19.41
CA LEU A 71 3.73 5.81 -20.22
C LEU A 71 4.11 6.00 -21.69
N PRO A 72 3.66 5.12 -22.60
CA PRO A 72 3.75 5.39 -24.03
C PRO A 72 3.21 6.79 -24.33
N SER A 73 3.86 7.53 -25.22
CA SER A 73 3.50 8.92 -25.52
C SER A 73 2.01 9.10 -25.83
N ALA A 74 1.39 8.12 -26.50
CA ALA A 74 -0.05 8.06 -26.75
C ALA A 74 -0.89 7.95 -25.47
N ALA A 75 -0.49 7.12 -24.50
CA ALA A 75 -1.19 6.97 -23.22
C ALA A 75 -1.07 8.26 -22.38
N ARG A 76 0.12 8.87 -22.36
CA ARG A 76 0.35 10.15 -21.68
C ARG A 76 -0.54 11.26 -22.25
N ARG A 77 -0.66 11.33 -23.58
CA ARG A 77 -1.50 12.33 -24.27
C ARG A 77 -3.00 12.14 -24.00
N ARG A 78 -3.48 10.90 -23.92
CA ARG A 78 -4.89 10.62 -23.53
C ARG A 78 -5.18 11.12 -22.12
N ILE A 79 -4.29 10.82 -21.17
CA ILE A 79 -4.44 11.25 -19.77
C ILE A 79 -4.46 12.79 -19.69
N GLU A 80 -3.56 13.48 -20.39
CA GLU A 80 -3.52 14.94 -20.42
C GLU A 80 -4.82 15.55 -20.96
N LEU A 81 -5.36 15.01 -22.05
CA LEU A 81 -6.63 15.48 -22.64
C LEU A 81 -7.81 15.26 -21.68
N SER A 82 -7.87 14.11 -21.01
CA SER A 82 -8.90 13.84 -20.00
C SER A 82 -8.83 14.83 -18.83
N ILE A 83 -7.63 15.14 -18.33
CA ILE A 83 -7.45 16.11 -17.25
C ILE A 83 -7.86 17.52 -17.70
N LYS A 84 -7.45 17.95 -18.90
CA LYS A 84 -7.84 19.26 -19.46
C LYS A 84 -9.35 19.39 -19.64
N LYS A 85 -10.01 18.33 -20.11
CA LYS A 85 -11.47 18.30 -20.25
C LYS A 85 -12.16 18.48 -18.90
N LEU A 86 -11.75 17.73 -17.88
CA LEU A 86 -12.32 17.84 -16.53
C LEU A 86 -12.10 19.24 -15.91
N TYR A 87 -10.97 19.88 -16.20
CA TYR A 87 -10.72 21.25 -15.76
C TYR A 87 -11.60 22.27 -16.47
N SER A 88 -11.81 22.12 -17.79
CA SER A 88 -12.73 22.97 -18.57
C SER A 88 -14.17 22.83 -18.08
N ASP A 89 -14.62 21.59 -17.89
CA ASP A 89 -15.99 21.27 -17.44
C ASP A 89 -16.28 21.71 -15.98
N SER A 90 -15.25 22.09 -15.21
CA SER A 90 -15.39 22.58 -13.82
C SER A 90 -15.30 24.11 -13.70
N VAL A 91 -14.96 24.82 -14.78
CA VAL A 91 -14.77 26.27 -14.82
C VAL A 91 -15.92 27.00 -15.54
N GLU A 92 -16.72 26.28 -16.35
CA GLU A 92 -18.04 26.72 -16.84
C GLU A 92 -19.16 26.33 -15.86
#